data_AF-X7YXE4-F1
#
_entry.id   AF-X7YXE4-F1
#
_cell.length_a   1.000
_cell.length_b   1.000
_cell.length_c   1.000
_cell.angle_alpha   90.00
_cell.angle_beta   90.00
_cell.angle_gamma   90.00
#
_symmetry.space_group_name_H-M   'P 1'
#
loop_
_entity.id
_entity.type
_entity.pdbx_description
1 polymer ?
#
loop_
_entity_poly.entity_id
_entity_poly.type
_entity_poly.pdbx_seq_one_letter_code
_entity_poly.pdbx_strand_id
1 'polypeptide(L)'
;MRLLASLHDDDGNVAIAGLHESTAAQSITGRAGRAETGLLDGVTEIGTGSVPQRLWAKPAITVTGIDTTSIAASSNTLIPRARAKISMRVAPVVTPPRTLMRYAPISSSMRRGART
;
A
#
# COMPACT_ATOMS: atom_id res chain seq x y z
N MET A 1 2.44 -7.67 11.40
CA MET A 1 3.26 -6.56 10.82
C MET A 1 2.44 -5.27 10.87
N ARG A 2 2.38 -4.58 12.03
CA ARG A 2 1.39 -3.49 12.28
C ARG A 2 1.68 -2.19 11.50
N LEU A 3 2.96 -1.86 11.31
CA LEU A 3 3.37 -0.65 10.60
C LEU A 3 3.05 -0.68 9.09
N LEU A 4 3.24 -1.82 8.42
CA LEU A 4 2.89 -1.94 7.01
C LEU A 4 1.37 -2.04 6.82
N ALA A 5 0.65 -2.63 7.78
CA ALA A 5 -0.80 -2.69 7.76
C ALA A 5 -1.44 -1.30 7.81
N SER A 6 -0.86 -0.35 8.57
CA SER A 6 -1.38 1.02 8.68
C SER A 6 -1.22 1.86 7.40
N LEU A 7 -0.68 1.30 6.32
CA LEU A 7 -0.74 1.93 4.99
C LEU A 7 -2.16 1.85 4.39
N HIS A 8 -3.01 0.96 4.93
CA HIS A 8 -4.41 0.84 4.57
C HIS A 8 -5.32 1.06 5.79
N ASP A 9 -6.56 1.48 5.54
CA ASP A 9 -7.64 1.49 6.53
C ASP A 9 -8.30 0.10 6.64
N ASP A 10 -9.30 -0.02 7.52
CA ASP A 10 -10.02 -1.27 7.77
C ASP A 10 -10.83 -1.76 6.55
N ASP A 11 -11.20 -0.84 5.65
CA ASP A 11 -11.87 -1.14 4.38
C ASP A 11 -10.86 -1.48 3.27
N GLY A 12 -9.56 -1.37 3.52
CA GLY A 12 -8.48 -1.61 2.55
C GLY A 12 -8.18 -0.45 1.59
N ASN A 13 -8.69 0.76 1.85
CA ASN A 13 -8.27 1.97 1.13
C ASN A 13 -6.91 2.45 1.63
N VAL A 14 -6.19 3.21 0.81
CA VAL A 14 -4.90 3.79 1.20
C VAL A 14 -5.10 4.88 2.27
N ALA A 15 -4.48 4.70 3.43
CA ALA A 15 -4.64 5.59 4.60
C ALA A 15 -3.60 6.72 4.68
N ILE A 16 -2.94 7.07 3.57
CA ILE A 16 -1.91 8.10 3.54
C ILE A 16 -2.52 9.47 3.25
N ALA A 17 -2.38 10.38 4.21
CA ALA A 17 -2.85 11.75 4.07
C ALA A 17 -2.16 12.49 2.90
N GLY A 18 -2.94 13.32 2.20
CA GLY A 18 -2.43 14.17 1.12
C GLY A 18 -2.28 13.47 -0.24
N LEU A 19 -2.72 12.21 -0.37
CA LEU A 19 -2.85 11.57 -1.68
C LEU A 19 -4.13 12.03 -2.38
N HIS A 20 -4.01 12.32 -3.68
CA HIS A 20 -5.13 12.73 -4.50
C HIS A 20 -5.89 11.50 -5.01
N GLU A 21 -7.22 11.60 -4.99
CA GLU A 21 -8.14 10.71 -5.70
C GLU A 21 -8.85 11.52 -6.78
N SER A 22 -8.85 11.02 -8.01
CA SER A 22 -9.68 11.58 -9.08
C SER A 22 -11.05 10.90 -9.09
N THR A 23 -11.96 11.34 -9.95
CA THR A 23 -13.25 10.67 -10.15
C THR A 23 -13.17 9.81 -11.41
N ALA A 24 -13.42 8.51 -11.27
CA ALA A 24 -13.56 7.63 -12.42
C ALA A 24 -14.83 7.95 -13.20
N ALA A 25 -14.79 7.73 -14.51
CA ALA A 25 -16.00 7.78 -15.34
C ALA A 25 -17.05 6.78 -14.81
N GLN A 26 -18.33 7.15 -14.92
CA GLN A 26 -19.42 6.26 -14.53
C GLN A 26 -19.34 4.96 -15.34
N SER A 27 -19.32 3.83 -14.63
CA SER A 27 -19.35 2.51 -15.25
C SER A 27 -20.78 2.00 -15.31
N ILE A 28 -21.15 1.47 -16.48
CA ILE A 28 -22.44 0.80 -16.73
C ILE A 28 -22.56 -0.55 -15.99
N THR A 29 -21.51 -0.98 -15.30
CA THR A 29 -21.23 -2.40 -14.99
C THR A 29 -21.61 -2.83 -13.56
N GLY A 30 -22.36 -2.04 -12.80
CA GLY A 30 -22.58 -2.25 -11.36
C GLY A 30 -23.14 -3.63 -10.96
N ARG A 31 -23.88 -4.33 -11.84
CA ARG A 31 -24.37 -5.70 -11.62
C ARG A 31 -23.64 -6.76 -12.45
N ALA A 32 -23.17 -6.42 -13.66
CA ALA A 32 -22.46 -7.37 -14.53
C ALA A 32 -21.05 -7.69 -14.02
N GLY A 33 -20.37 -6.73 -13.39
CA GLY A 33 -18.98 -6.90 -12.95
C GLY A 33 -18.76 -8.04 -11.97
N ARG A 34 -19.67 -8.27 -11.00
CA ARG A 34 -19.50 -9.36 -10.02
C ARG A 34 -19.67 -10.75 -10.64
N ALA A 35 -20.58 -10.88 -11.60
CA ALA A 35 -20.79 -12.13 -12.32
C ALA A 35 -19.61 -12.44 -13.26
N GLU A 36 -18.98 -11.40 -13.82
CA GLU A 36 -17.80 -11.53 -14.70
C GLU A 36 -16.49 -11.76 -13.94
N THR A 37 -16.37 -11.32 -12.69
CA THR A 37 -15.14 -11.45 -11.90
C THR A 37 -14.97 -12.80 -11.23
N GLY A 38 -16.00 -13.66 -11.24
CA GLY A 38 -15.96 -14.97 -10.56
C GLY A 38 -15.91 -14.85 -9.03
N LEU A 39 -16.42 -13.75 -8.48
CA LEU A 39 -16.47 -13.55 -7.03
C LEU A 39 -17.37 -14.61 -6.39
N LEU A 40 -16.88 -15.28 -5.34
CA LEU A 40 -17.66 -16.28 -4.61
C LEU A 40 -18.86 -15.64 -3.89
N ASP A 41 -19.94 -16.42 -3.79
CA ASP A 41 -21.11 -16.03 -2.99
C ASP A 41 -20.70 -15.78 -1.53
N GLY A 42 -21.16 -14.65 -0.97
CA GLY A 42 -20.85 -14.24 0.40
C GLY A 42 -19.52 -13.48 0.57
N VAL A 43 -18.70 -13.31 -0.48
CA VAL A 43 -17.47 -12.49 -0.40
C VAL A 43 -17.76 -11.06 -0.82
N THR A 44 -17.25 -10.07 -0.08
CA THR A 44 -17.36 -8.65 -0.44
C THR A 44 -16.03 -8.14 -0.99
N GLU A 45 -16.08 -7.21 -1.94
CA GLU A 45 -14.90 -6.56 -2.47
C GLU A 45 -14.22 -5.67 -1.42
N ILE A 46 -12.89 -5.59 -1.48
CA ILE A 46 -12.09 -4.72 -0.63
C ILE A 46 -12.02 -3.32 -1.24
N GLY A 47 -12.12 -2.30 -0.40
CA GLY A 47 -12.07 -0.88 -0.73
C GLY A 47 -13.44 -0.28 -1.04
N THR A 48 -13.50 1.04 -0.92
CA THR A 48 -14.75 1.81 -1.12
C THR A 48 -14.84 2.39 -2.54
N GLY A 49 -16.06 2.66 -3.01
CA GLY A 49 -16.33 3.18 -4.36
C GLY A 49 -16.49 2.09 -5.41
N SER A 50 -16.73 2.48 -6.66
CA SER A 50 -16.92 1.54 -7.78
C SER A 50 -15.62 0.83 -8.17
N VAL A 51 -15.71 -0.30 -8.87
CA VAL A 51 -14.53 -1.02 -9.38
C VAL A 51 -13.61 -0.10 -10.21
N PRO A 52 -14.10 0.70 -11.18
CA PRO A 52 -13.24 1.65 -11.91
C PRO A 52 -12.63 2.74 -11.02
N GLN A 53 -13.35 3.19 -10.00
CA GLN A 53 -12.82 4.17 -9.04
C GLN A 53 -11.57 3.61 -8.37
N ARG A 54 -11.63 2.37 -7.89
CA ARG A 54 -10.49 1.70 -7.23
C ARG A 54 -9.36 1.36 -8.21
N LEU A 55 -9.69 0.96 -9.43
CA LEU A 55 -8.71 0.53 -10.42
C LEU A 55 -7.93 1.68 -11.08
N TRP A 56 -8.55 2.85 -11.27
CA TRP A 56 -7.94 3.92 -12.09
C TRP A 56 -7.86 5.28 -11.41
N ALA A 57 -8.77 5.59 -10.49
CA ALA A 57 -8.93 6.93 -9.94
C ALA A 57 -8.46 7.09 -8.49
N LYS A 58 -8.28 5.97 -7.77
CA LYS A 58 -7.68 5.93 -6.43
C LYS A 58 -6.19 5.57 -6.46
N PRO A 59 -5.40 6.07 -5.50
CA PRO A 59 -4.05 5.59 -5.29
C PRO A 59 -4.06 4.12 -4.83
N ALA A 60 -2.97 3.42 -5.11
CA ALA A 60 -2.76 2.04 -4.65
C ALA A 60 -1.36 1.91 -4.06
N ILE A 61 -1.24 1.24 -2.92
CA ILE A 61 0.04 0.94 -2.26
C ILE A 61 0.17 -0.57 -2.12
N THR A 62 1.33 -1.11 -2.47
CA THR A 62 1.58 -2.55 -2.40
C THR A 62 2.93 -2.83 -1.76
N VAL A 63 2.93 -3.67 -0.73
CA VAL A 63 4.16 -4.23 -0.17
C VAL A 63 4.59 -5.38 -1.07
N THR A 64 5.67 -5.17 -1.82
CA THR A 64 6.21 -6.14 -2.80
C THR A 64 7.26 -7.07 -2.21
N GLY A 65 7.79 -6.74 -1.02
CA GLY A 65 8.75 -7.59 -0.35
C GLY A 65 9.04 -7.12 1.07
N ILE A 66 9.37 -8.08 1.93
CA ILE A 66 9.85 -7.84 3.31
C ILE A 66 11.18 -8.58 3.43
N ASP A 67 12.21 -7.84 3.82
CA ASP A 67 13.53 -8.36 4.13
C ASP A 67 13.67 -8.44 5.65
N THR A 68 13.72 -9.67 6.16
CA THR A 68 13.69 -10.02 7.58
C THR A 68 14.45 -11.31 7.83
N THR A 69 14.66 -11.67 9.09
CA THR A 69 15.38 -12.90 9.46
C THR A 69 14.65 -14.13 8.96
N SER A 70 15.38 -15.05 8.35
CA SER A 70 14.84 -16.33 7.90
C SER A 70 14.40 -17.19 9.08
N ILE A 71 13.46 -18.10 8.85
CA ILE A 71 12.97 -19.01 9.90
C ILE A 71 14.12 -19.84 10.50
N ALA A 72 15.03 -20.34 9.65
CA ALA A 72 16.18 -21.14 10.08
C ALA A 72 17.17 -20.38 10.98
N ALA A 73 17.24 -19.06 10.85
CA ALA A 73 18.10 -18.19 11.67
C ALA A 73 17.32 -17.46 12.78
N SER A 74 16.02 -17.77 12.95
CA SER A 74 15.19 -17.12 13.95
C SER A 74 15.55 -17.58 15.36
N SER A 75 15.47 -16.64 16.31
CA SER A 75 15.73 -16.87 17.73
C SER A 75 14.78 -15.97 18.52
N ASN A 76 14.70 -16.15 19.84
CA ASN A 76 13.91 -15.30 20.73
C ASN A 76 14.63 -13.97 21.03
N THR A 77 15.12 -13.31 19.99
CA THR A 77 15.85 -12.04 20.06
C THR A 77 15.27 -11.07 19.05
N LEU A 78 15.27 -9.78 19.42
CA LEU A 78 14.79 -8.72 18.52
C LEU A 78 15.79 -8.50 17.40
N ILE A 79 15.31 -8.55 16.15
CA ILE A 79 16.13 -8.23 14.99
C ILE A 79 16.39 -6.71 14.97
N PRO A 80 17.64 -6.26 14.77
CA PRO A 80 17.97 -4.84 14.88
C PRO A 80 17.44 -4.02 13.71
N ARG A 81 17.10 -4.67 12.59
CA ARG A 81 16.62 -4.01 11.37
C ARG A 81 15.74 -4.95 10.55
N ALA A 82 14.69 -4.38 9.96
CA ALA A 82 13.91 -4.98 8.89
C ALA A 82 13.77 -3.94 7.77
N ARG A 83 13.56 -4.40 6.53
CA ARG A 83 13.28 -3.53 5.39
C ARG A 83 12.05 -4.04 4.65
N ALA A 84 11.39 -3.15 3.94
CA ALA A 84 10.29 -3.49 3.05
C ALA A 84 10.42 -2.74 1.74
N LYS A 85 10.03 -3.38 0.64
CA LYS A 85 9.94 -2.76 -0.67
C LYS A 85 8.47 -2.45 -0.96
N ILE A 86 8.16 -1.17 -1.08
CA ILE A 86 6.81 -0.68 -1.31
C ILE A 86 6.75 -0.10 -2.72
N SER A 87 5.71 -0.48 -3.47
CA SER A 87 5.35 0.13 -4.75
C SER A 87 4.08 0.94 -4.57
N MET A 88 3.97 2.07 -5.27
CA MET A 88 2.80 2.95 -5.20
C MET A 88 2.42 3.46 -6.58
N ARG A 89 1.12 3.44 -6.86
CA ARG A 89 0.51 4.17 -7.98
C ARG A 89 -0.25 5.36 -7.44
N VAL A 90 0.01 6.53 -8.00
CA VAL A 90 -0.73 7.76 -7.69
C VAL A 90 -1.75 7.99 -8.80
N ALA A 91 -2.95 8.44 -8.42
CA ALA A 91 -3.97 8.80 -9.39
C ALA A 91 -3.49 9.95 -10.30
N PRO A 92 -3.96 10.03 -11.56
CA PRO A 92 -3.60 11.12 -12.46
C PRO A 92 -3.92 12.49 -11.84
N VAL A 93 -2.98 13.42 -11.93
CA VAL A 93 -3.11 14.79 -11.44
C VAL A 93 -2.85 15.76 -12.58
N VAL A 94 -3.60 16.88 -12.63
CA VAL A 94 -3.41 17.96 -13.61
C VAL A 94 -2.06 18.70 -13.38
N THR A 95 -1.45 18.53 -12.21
CA THR A 95 -0.11 19.04 -11.89
C THR A 95 0.57 18.04 -10.96
N PRO A 96 1.80 17.56 -11.24
CA PRO A 96 2.48 16.62 -10.36
C PRO A 96 2.69 17.27 -8.98
N PRO A 97 2.20 16.67 -7.88
CA PRO A 97 2.43 17.23 -6.56
C PRO A 97 3.93 17.25 -6.28
N ARG A 98 4.40 18.41 -5.80
CA ARG A 98 5.77 18.67 -5.32
C ARG A 98 6.29 17.60 -4.34
N THR A 99 5.38 16.84 -3.73
CA THR A 99 5.63 15.73 -2.79
C THR A 99 6.33 14.51 -3.40
N LEU A 100 6.27 14.30 -4.73
CA LEU A 100 6.92 13.16 -5.39
C LEU A 100 8.45 13.34 -5.56
N MET A 101 8.95 14.58 -5.42
CA MET A 101 10.37 14.92 -5.58
C MET A 101 11.13 14.84 -4.24
N ARG A 102 10.98 13.73 -3.51
CA ARG A 102 11.89 13.43 -2.37
C ARG A 102 12.09 11.94 -2.16
N TYR A 103 12.34 11.19 -3.23
CA TYR A 103 12.94 9.87 -3.13
C TYR A 103 14.47 10.00 -3.00
N ALA A 104 14.94 10.29 -1.79
CA ALA A 104 16.32 10.00 -1.40
C ALA A 104 16.32 8.65 -0.66
N PRO A 105 17.23 7.71 -0.97
CA PRO A 105 17.31 6.46 -0.23
C PRO A 105 17.61 6.77 1.24
N ILE A 106 16.70 6.41 2.13
CA ILE A 106 16.93 6.50 3.58
C ILE A 106 17.94 5.40 3.94
N SER A 107 19.23 5.71 3.81
CA SER A 107 20.32 4.97 4.44
C SER A 107 20.69 5.64 5.76
N SER A 108 19.80 5.61 6.76
CA SER A 108 20.20 5.97 8.12
C SER A 108 21.01 4.82 8.73
N SER A 109 22.34 4.90 8.64
CA SER A 109 23.24 4.10 9.44
C SER A 109 23.27 4.65 10.87
N MET A 110 22.44 4.07 11.74
CA MET A 110 22.54 4.32 13.18
C MET A 110 23.75 3.55 13.73
N ARG A 111 24.92 4.18 13.76
CA ARG A 111 26.03 3.71 14.61
C ARG A 111 25.62 3.97 16.07
N ARG A 112 25.31 2.92 16.82
CA ARG A 112 25.32 3.02 18.29
C ARG A 112 26.69 2.60 18.79
N GLY A 113 27.38 3.55 19.41
CA GLY A 113 28.59 3.29 20.18
C GLY A 113 28.27 2.46 21.41
N ALA A 114 29.03 1.39 21.60
CA ALA A 114 29.17 0.75 22.90
C ALA A 114 30.31 1.46 23.63
N ARG A 115 30.04 2.00 24.81
CA ARG A 115 31.05 2.34 25.82
C ARG A 115 30.82 1.41 27.01
N THR A 116 31.95 0.80 27.40
CA THR A 116 32.31 0.10 28.65
C THR A 116 31.40 -1.03 29.11
#